data_AF-A0A355UG92-F1
#
_entry.id   AF-A0A355UG92-F1
#
_cell.length_a   1.000
_cell.length_b   1.000
_cell.length_c   1.000
_cell.angle_alpha   90.00
_cell.angle_beta   90.00
_cell.angle_gamma   90.00
#
_symmetry.space_group_name_H-M   'P 1'
#
loop_
_entity.id
_entity.type
_entity.pdbx_description
1 polymer ?
#
loop_
_entity_poly.entity_id
_entity_poly.type
_entity_poly.pdbx_seq_one_letter_code
_entity_poly.pdbx_strand_id
1 'polypeptide(L)'
;MKQFLSFAKIEFLHIFRDTWTMMIILVLPVIMMLLFGYAVTTEVRDTNIGILDNSRDEISKRLIDKLDESEYFSVAKAFNSNSEIEKAFRRSEISMAIVIENDFSKKLITRQNPKIQMIADASDPNHAKTLVNYASGVIA
;
A
#
# COMPACT_ATOMS: atom_id res chain seq x y z
N MET A 1 -16.45 47.25 -10.58
CA MET A 1 -15.64 46.42 -11.51
C MET A 1 -14.33 47.09 -11.94
N LYS A 2 -14.34 48.33 -12.47
CA LYS A 2 -13.10 48.99 -12.95
C LYS A 2 -11.99 49.12 -11.89
N GLN A 3 -12.33 49.42 -10.64
CA GLN A 3 -11.37 49.50 -9.53
C GLN A 3 -10.69 48.16 -9.21
N PHE A 4 -11.43 47.06 -9.27
CA PHE A 4 -10.89 45.71 -9.04
C PHE A 4 -9.87 45.33 -10.12
N LEU A 5 -10.17 45.60 -11.39
CA LEU A 5 -9.25 45.37 -12.51
C LEU A 5 -7.96 46.19 -12.40
N SER A 6 -8.06 47.46 -11.99
CA SER A 6 -6.89 48.30 -11.77
C SER A 6 -6.02 47.79 -10.63
N PHE A 7 -6.64 47.37 -9.53
CA PHE A 7 -5.94 46.79 -8.39
C PHE A 7 -5.22 45.49 -8.76
N ALA A 8 -5.92 44.56 -9.43
CA ALA A 8 -5.34 43.31 -9.89
C ALA A 8 -4.13 43.55 -10.82
N LYS A 9 -4.24 44.48 -11.78
CA LYS A 9 -3.14 44.81 -12.69
C LYS A 9 -1.88 45.27 -11.95
N ILE A 10 -2.04 46.12 -10.93
CA ILE A 10 -0.92 46.63 -10.13
C ILE A 10 -0.26 45.48 -9.36
N GLU A 11 -1.06 44.61 -8.76
CA GLU A 11 -0.55 43.49 -7.96
C GLU A 11 0.20 42.47 -8.80
N PHE A 12 -0.32 42.11 -9.98
CA PHE A 12 0.40 41.25 -10.92
C PHE A 12 1.74 41.87 -11.32
N LEU A 13 1.78 43.18 -11.63
CA LEU A 13 3.02 43.88 -11.95
C LEU A 13 4.02 43.88 -10.78
N HIS A 14 3.54 44.00 -9.54
CA HIS A 14 4.39 43.87 -8.35
C HIS A 14 5.00 42.47 -8.22
N ILE A 15 4.18 41.43 -8.39
CA ILE A 15 4.64 40.03 -8.36
C ILE A 15 5.70 39.77 -9.44
N PHE A 16 5.51 40.27 -10.67
CA PHE A 16 6.48 40.11 -11.75
C PHE A 16 7.78 40.90 -11.53
N ARG A 17 7.73 42.02 -10.81
CA ARG A 17 8.92 42.85 -10.55
C ARG A 17 9.71 42.39 -9.32
N ASP A 18 9.05 41.75 -8.36
CA ASP A 18 9.70 41.14 -7.22
C ASP A 18 10.29 39.77 -7.58
N THR A 19 11.60 39.74 -7.80
CA THR A 19 12.34 38.54 -8.19
C THR A 19 12.22 37.41 -7.16
N TRP A 20 12.10 37.72 -5.86
CA TRP A 20 11.94 36.68 -4.83
C TRP A 20 10.57 36.03 -4.90
N THR A 21 9.53 36.84 -5.01
CA THR A 21 8.16 36.34 -5.17
C THR A 21 8.02 35.51 -6.44
N MET A 22 8.61 35.96 -7.56
CA MET A 22 8.61 35.21 -8.82
C MET A 22 9.38 33.89 -8.72
N MET A 23 10.51 33.85 -8.01
CA MET A 23 11.23 32.60 -7.74
C MET A 23 10.39 31.63 -6.92
N ILE A 24 9.71 32.08 -5.87
CA ILE A 24 8.85 31.19 -5.06
C ILE A 24 7.72 30.62 -5.92
N ILE A 25 7.01 31.44 -6.68
CA ILE A 25 5.89 31.00 -7.51
C ILE A 25 6.32 29.98 -8.58
N LEU A 26 7.53 30.10 -9.13
CA LEU A 26 8.02 29.20 -10.17
C LEU A 26 8.74 27.96 -9.61
N VAL A 27 9.62 28.15 -8.62
CA VAL A 27 10.52 27.10 -8.11
C VAL A 27 9.83 26.25 -7.04
N LEU A 28 9.03 26.85 -6.16
CA LEU A 28 8.39 26.10 -5.08
C LEU A 28 7.48 24.98 -5.61
N PRO A 29 6.63 25.20 -6.65
CA PRO A 29 5.82 24.11 -7.22
C PRO A 29 6.66 23.02 -7.87
N VAL A 30 7.79 23.36 -8.50
CA VAL A 30 8.70 22.36 -9.10
C VAL A 30 9.35 21.52 -8.00
N ILE A 31 9.84 22.14 -6.93
CA ILE A 31 10.37 21.43 -5.77
C ILE A 31 9.30 20.55 -5.14
N MET A 32 8.08 21.08 -4.94
CA MET A 32 6.96 20.29 -4.43
C MET A 32 6.64 19.11 -5.34
N MET A 33 6.63 19.31 -6.66
CA MET A 33 6.39 18.23 -7.64
C MET A 33 7.47 17.15 -7.55
N LEU A 34 8.74 17.53 -7.41
CA LEU A 34 9.83 16.57 -7.25
C LEU A 34 9.75 15.83 -5.90
N LEU A 35 9.48 16.56 -4.82
CA LEU A 35 9.32 15.99 -3.48
C LEU A 35 8.15 15.02 -3.43
N PHE A 36 6.97 15.39 -3.94
CA PHE A 36 5.83 14.49 -3.96
C PHE A 36 6.00 13.38 -5.00
N GLY A 37 6.58 13.65 -6.16
CA GLY A 37 6.88 12.63 -7.17
C GLY A 37 7.84 11.55 -6.68
N TYR A 38 8.76 11.90 -5.78
CA TYR A 38 9.70 10.94 -5.18
C TYR A 38 9.19 10.33 -3.86
N ALA A 39 8.60 11.15 -2.97
CA ALA A 39 8.17 10.71 -1.64
C ALA A 39 6.83 9.99 -1.67
N VAL A 40 5.92 10.32 -2.59
CA VAL A 40 4.65 9.61 -2.78
C VAL A 40 4.87 8.49 -3.77
N THR A 41 5.61 7.47 -3.34
CA THR A 41 5.59 6.18 -4.02
C THR A 41 4.52 5.30 -3.37
N THR A 42 3.56 4.84 -4.18
CA THR A 42 2.55 3.86 -3.78
C THR A 42 2.89 2.48 -4.33
N GLU A 43 4.15 2.24 -4.70
CA GLU A 43 4.54 0.94 -5.25
C GLU A 43 4.87 -0.03 -4.11
N VAL A 44 4.20 -1.18 -4.11
CA VAL A 44 4.53 -2.29 -3.21
C VAL A 44 5.69 -3.04 -3.87
N ARG A 45 6.85 -3.07 -3.21
CA ARG A 45 7.98 -3.90 -3.63
C ARG A 45 8.56 -4.59 -2.41
N ASP A 46 8.82 -5.89 -2.54
CA ASP A 46 9.50 -6.70 -1.52
C ASP A 46 8.94 -6.51 -0.10
N THR A 47 7.61 -6.49 0.02
CA THR A 47 6.97 -6.31 1.32
C THR A 47 6.89 -7.63 2.07
N ASN A 48 7.41 -7.64 3.29
CA ASN A 48 7.34 -8.81 4.17
C ASN A 48 5.89 -9.12 4.55
N ILE A 49 5.44 -10.29 4.12
CA ILE A 49 4.14 -10.84 4.49
C ILE A 49 4.33 -12.07 5.36
N GLY A 50 3.37 -12.32 6.24
CA GLY A 50 3.32 -13.56 7.01
C GLY A 50 2.05 -14.34 6.74
N ILE A 51 2.13 -15.66 6.86
CA ILE A 51 1.05 -16.55 6.44
C ILE A 51 0.67 -17.48 7.58
N LEU A 52 -0.62 -17.54 7.89
CA LEU A 52 -1.20 -18.52 8.79
C LEU A 52 -2.05 -19.48 7.95
N ASP A 53 -1.48 -20.64 7.64
CA ASP A 53 -2.18 -21.71 6.93
C ASP A 53 -2.78 -22.70 7.92
N ASN A 54 -4.09 -22.58 8.15
CA ASN A 54 -4.81 -23.53 8.99
C ASN A 54 -5.20 -24.81 8.21
N SER A 55 -5.26 -24.74 6.87
CA SER A 55 -5.66 -25.88 6.03
C SER A 55 -4.54 -26.88 5.83
N ARG A 56 -3.32 -26.38 5.58
CA ARG A 56 -2.12 -27.19 5.28
C ARG A 56 -2.33 -28.17 4.11
N ASP A 57 -3.08 -27.73 3.10
CA ASP A 57 -3.40 -28.50 1.90
C ASP A 57 -2.45 -28.18 0.74
N GLU A 58 -2.40 -29.03 -0.30
CA GLU A 58 -1.62 -28.72 -1.50
C GLU A 58 -2.08 -27.43 -2.21
N ILE A 59 -3.38 -27.13 -2.18
CA ILE A 59 -3.92 -25.91 -2.81
C ILE A 59 -3.51 -24.67 -2.02
N SER A 60 -3.53 -24.70 -0.68
CA SER A 60 -3.07 -23.58 0.13
C SER A 60 -1.57 -23.37 -0.07
N LYS A 61 -0.79 -24.45 -0.12
CA LYS A 61 0.65 -24.37 -0.42
C LYS A 61 0.96 -23.73 -1.78
N ARG A 62 0.26 -24.13 -2.85
CA ARG A 62 0.43 -23.50 -4.17
C ARG A 62 0.08 -22.02 -4.18
N LEU A 63 -0.92 -21.61 -3.41
CA LEU A 63 -1.26 -20.19 -3.27
C LEU A 63 -0.15 -19.41 -2.57
N ILE A 64 0.43 -20.00 -1.53
CA ILE A 64 1.56 -19.43 -0.80
C ILE A 64 2.77 -19.28 -1.73
N ASP A 65 3.10 -20.33 -2.48
CA ASP A 65 4.21 -20.30 -3.45
C ASP A 65 3.97 -19.22 -4.52
N LYS A 66 2.73 -19.06 -5.03
CA LYS A 66 2.36 -18.00 -5.98
C LYS A 66 2.56 -16.58 -5.40
N LEU A 67 2.32 -16.41 -4.10
CA LEU A 67 2.54 -15.13 -3.41
C LEU A 67 4.03 -14.85 -3.22
N ASP A 68 4.82 -15.85 -2.87
CA ASP A 68 6.27 -15.75 -2.66
C ASP A 68 7.04 -15.56 -3.98
N GLU A 69 6.55 -16.12 -5.08
CA GLU A 69 7.11 -15.93 -6.43
C GLU A 69 6.81 -14.53 -7.01
N SER A 70 5.93 -13.75 -6.39
CA SER A 70 5.58 -12.42 -6.87
C SER A 70 6.64 -11.38 -6.48
N GLU A 71 6.95 -10.43 -7.38
CA GLU A 71 7.93 -9.37 -7.09
C GLU A 71 7.46 -8.37 -5.98
N TYR A 72 6.20 -8.48 -5.56
CA TYR A 72 5.58 -7.58 -4.61
C TYR A 72 5.74 -8.03 -3.16
N PHE A 73 5.82 -9.34 -2.93
CA PHE A 73 5.71 -9.94 -1.60
C PHE A 73 6.85 -10.91 -1.34
N SER A 74 7.34 -10.90 -0.10
CA SER A 74 8.30 -11.88 0.40
C SER A 74 7.69 -12.57 1.62
N VAL A 75 7.58 -13.90 1.58
CA VAL A 75 6.98 -14.67 2.67
C VAL A 75 8.00 -14.84 3.79
N ALA A 76 8.00 -13.89 4.72
CA ALA A 76 8.96 -13.84 5.81
C ALA A 76 8.74 -14.93 6.86
N LYS A 77 7.48 -15.37 7.08
CA LYS A 77 7.16 -16.28 8.19
C LYS A 77 5.86 -17.05 8.01
N ALA A 78 5.91 -18.35 8.29
CA ALA A 78 4.72 -19.16 8.54
C ALA A 78 4.37 -19.11 10.03
N PHE A 79 3.15 -18.67 10.33
CA PHE A 79 2.61 -18.58 11.69
C PHE A 79 1.78 -19.81 12.03
N ASN A 80 1.73 -20.13 13.32
CA ASN A 80 0.87 -21.20 13.84
C ASN A 80 -0.33 -20.68 14.63
N SER A 81 -0.37 -19.39 14.96
CA SER A 81 -1.48 -18.79 15.70
C SER A 81 -1.66 -17.30 15.42
N ASN A 82 -2.88 -16.79 15.65
CA ASN A 82 -3.17 -15.36 15.55
C ASN A 82 -2.36 -14.49 16.54
N SER A 83 -1.94 -15.04 17.68
CA SER A 83 -1.12 -14.30 18.64
C SER A 83 0.29 -14.02 18.11
N GLU A 84 0.84 -14.92 17.30
CA GLU A 84 2.15 -14.72 16.66
C GLU A 84 2.08 -13.61 15.61
N ILE A 85 0.98 -13.54 14.86
CA ILE A 85 0.71 -12.46 13.89
C ILE A 85 0.73 -11.11 14.60
N GLU A 86 0.00 -10.96 15.71
CA GLU A 86 -0.05 -9.69 16.45
C GLU A 86 1.35 -9.27 16.95
N LYS A 87 2.14 -10.23 17.46
CA LYS A 87 3.52 -9.96 17.90
C LYS A 87 4.42 -9.54 16.74
N ALA A 88 4.25 -10.14 15.56
CA ALA A 88 5.03 -9.81 14.38
C ALA A 88 4.72 -8.39 13.87
N PHE A 89 3.44 -8.00 13.84
CA PHE A 89 3.04 -6.62 13.55
C PHE A 89 3.64 -5.63 14.54
N ARG A 90 3.55 -5.91 15.85
CA ARG A 90 4.13 -5.05 16.90
C ARG A 90 5.65 -4.90 16.79
N ARG A 91 6.35 -5.86 16.19
CA ARG A 91 7.79 -5.84 15.94
C ARG A 91 8.17 -5.26 14.58
N SER A 92 7.19 -4.86 13.77
CA SER A 92 7.38 -4.42 12.39
C SER A 92 8.11 -5.47 11.53
N GLU A 93 7.95 -6.75 11.85
CA GLU A 93 8.52 -7.87 11.07
C GLU A 93 7.72 -8.12 9.78
N ILE A 94 6.42 -7.79 9.79
CA ILE A 94 5.51 -7.97 8.66
C ILE A 94 4.64 -6.71 8.49
N SER A 95 4.23 -6.43 7.26
CA SER A 95 3.28 -5.35 6.93
C SER A 95 1.89 -5.89 6.57
N MET A 96 1.80 -7.19 6.28
CA MET A 96 0.54 -7.89 6.05
C MET A 96 0.61 -9.33 6.57
N ALA A 97 -0.53 -9.83 7.04
CA ALA A 97 -0.75 -11.22 7.35
C ALA A 97 -1.90 -11.79 6.51
N ILE A 98 -1.70 -12.97 5.95
CA ILE A 98 -2.72 -13.72 5.19
C ILE A 98 -3.10 -14.95 6.02
N VAL A 99 -4.39 -15.07 6.35
CA VAL A 99 -4.93 -16.19 7.11
C VAL A 99 -5.82 -17.01 6.19
N ILE A 100 -5.43 -18.26 5.98
CA ILE A 100 -6.17 -19.25 5.19
C ILE A 100 -7.00 -20.09 6.17
N GLU A 101 -8.30 -20.22 5.90
CA GLU A 101 -9.19 -20.99 6.77
C GLU A 101 -8.95 -22.51 6.67
N ASN A 102 -9.52 -23.25 7.62
CA ASN A 102 -9.53 -24.72 7.59
C ASN A 102 -10.33 -25.27 6.40
N ASP A 103 -9.90 -26.44 5.91
CA ASP A 103 -10.52 -27.20 4.82
C ASP A 103 -10.61 -26.41 3.50
N PHE A 104 -9.66 -25.49 3.25
CA PHE A 104 -9.61 -24.61 2.08
C PHE A 104 -9.73 -25.37 0.76
N SER A 105 -8.93 -26.42 0.57
CA SER A 105 -8.97 -27.23 -0.66
C SER A 105 -10.33 -27.89 -0.86
N LYS A 106 -10.85 -28.50 0.21
CA LYS A 106 -12.15 -29.18 0.21
C LYS A 106 -13.29 -28.21 -0.08
N LYS A 107 -13.30 -27.03 0.54
CA LYS A 107 -14.31 -25.98 0.31
C LYS A 107 -14.24 -25.40 -1.09
N LEU A 108 -13.04 -25.27 -1.66
CA LEU A 108 -12.87 -24.84 -3.05
C LEU A 108 -13.50 -25.85 -4.01
N ILE A 109 -13.21 -27.14 -3.83
CA ILE A 109 -13.74 -28.23 -4.67
C ILE A 109 -15.26 -28.36 -4.51
N THR A 110 -15.76 -28.26 -3.28
CA THR A 110 -17.20 -28.37 -2.97
C THR A 110 -18.00 -27.09 -3.22
N ARG A 111 -17.37 -26.05 -3.80
CA ARG A 111 -17.98 -24.73 -4.07
C ARG A 111 -18.60 -24.06 -2.85
N GLN A 112 -18.00 -24.25 -1.68
CA GLN A 112 -18.42 -23.65 -0.41
C GLN A 112 -17.77 -22.28 -0.14
N ASN A 113 -17.28 -21.59 -1.19
CA ASN A 113 -16.66 -20.27 -1.13
C ASN A 113 -15.62 -20.14 -0.02
N PRO A 114 -14.43 -20.71 -0.20
CA PRO A 114 -13.41 -20.67 0.84
C PRO A 114 -12.98 -19.23 1.14
N LYS A 115 -12.68 -18.95 2.41
CA LYS A 115 -12.34 -17.62 2.90
C LYS A 115 -10.84 -17.47 3.11
N ILE A 116 -10.30 -16.37 2.59
CA ILE A 116 -8.96 -15.88 2.90
C ILE A 116 -9.14 -14.53 3.58
N GLN A 117 -8.52 -14.36 4.73
CA GLN A 117 -8.50 -13.07 5.44
C GLN A 117 -7.15 -12.41 5.22
N MET A 118 -7.17 -11.15 4.79
CA MET A 118 -5.99 -10.30 4.69
C MET A 118 -6.04 -9.26 5.80
N ILE A 119 -4.99 -9.18 6.59
CA ILE A 119 -4.83 -8.22 7.69
C ILE A 119 -3.60 -7.38 7.34
N ALA A 120 -3.75 -6.08 7.19
CA ALA A 120 -2.64 -5.18 6.87
C ALA A 120 -2.41 -4.16 7.99
N ASP A 121 -1.15 -3.76 8.21
CA ASP A 121 -0.82 -2.70 9.15
C ASP A 121 -1.32 -1.35 8.61
N ALA A 122 -2.25 -0.73 9.34
CA ALA A 122 -2.89 0.52 8.96
C ALA A 122 -2.20 1.76 9.53
N SER A 123 -0.94 1.66 9.99
CA SER A 123 -0.12 2.82 10.37
C SER A 123 0.01 3.83 9.22
N ASP A 124 0.05 3.34 7.97
CA ASP A 124 -0.27 4.10 6.76
C ASP A 124 -1.48 3.44 6.05
N PRO A 125 -2.68 4.04 6.12
CA PRO A 125 -3.88 3.48 5.50
C PRO A 125 -3.81 3.36 3.96
N ASN A 126 -3.06 4.24 3.29
CA ASN A 126 -2.92 4.20 1.84
C ASN A 126 -2.02 3.02 1.43
N HIS A 127 -0.93 2.83 2.18
CA HIS A 127 -0.05 1.67 1.98
C HIS A 127 -0.78 0.36 2.26
N ALA A 128 -1.51 0.27 3.38
CA ALA A 128 -2.32 -0.90 3.74
C ALA A 128 -3.34 -1.28 2.64
N LYS A 129 -4.06 -0.28 2.12
CA LYS A 129 -5.04 -0.48 1.04
C LYS A 129 -4.37 -0.95 -0.24
N THR A 130 -3.20 -0.39 -0.56
CA THR A 130 -2.43 -0.78 -1.74
C THR A 130 -1.98 -2.25 -1.61
N LEU A 131 -1.40 -2.64 -0.47
CA LEU A 131 -1.03 -4.03 -0.22
C LEU A 131 -2.20 -4.99 -0.44
N VAL A 132 -3.37 -4.69 0.12
CA VAL A 132 -4.57 -5.53 -0.02
C VAL A 132 -5.00 -5.66 -1.47
N ASN A 133 -4.92 -4.59 -2.26
CA ASN A 133 -5.27 -4.62 -3.68
C ASN A 133 -4.31 -5.51 -4.48
N TYR A 134 -3.00 -5.39 -4.24
CA TYR A 134 -2.00 -6.23 -4.89
C TYR A 134 -2.17 -7.71 -4.51
N ALA A 135 -2.34 -8.01 -3.22
CA ALA A 135 -2.57 -9.38 -2.74
C ALA A 135 -3.85 -9.96 -3.35
N SER A 136 -4.93 -9.19 -3.42
CA SER A 136 -6.17 -9.60 -4.07
C SER A 136 -5.97 -9.91 -5.56
N GLY A 137 -5.14 -9.12 -6.27
CA GLY A 137 -4.81 -9.36 -7.68
C GLY A 137 -3.99 -10.63 -7.91
N VAL A 138 -3.14 -11.03 -6.96
CA VAL A 138 -2.39 -12.30 -7.02
C VAL A 138 -3.28 -13.49 -6.67
N ILE A 139 -4.21 -13.32 -5.72
CA ILE A 139 -5.09 -14.40 -5.24
C ILE A 139 -6.25 -14.68 -6.22
N ALA A 140 -6.73 -13.67 -6.96
CA ALA A 140 -7.73 -13.81 -8.01
C ALA A 140 -7.29 -14.71 -9.17
#